data_AF-A0A943JTH0-F1
#
_entry.id   AF-A0A943JTH0-F1
#
_cell.length_a   1.000
_cell.length_b   1.000
_cell.length_c   1.000
_cell.angle_alpha   90.00
_cell.angle_beta   90.00
_cell.angle_gamma   90.00
#
_symmetry.space_group_name_H-M   'P 1'
#
loop_
_entity.id
_entity.type
_entity.pdbx_description
1 polymer ?
#
loop_
_entity_poly.entity_id
_entity_poly.type
_entity_poly.pdbx_seq_one_letter_code
_entity_poly.pdbx_strand_id
1 'polypeptide(L)'
;MIVISEEQLARLLQVTTRYVRDVFEEFRVGEKEYNLLKCISKYIAQSRADLGTYVNLKTLADILGVTERTVRNLTEKKILFKNDNDKYELKENIKSYLKSNSDVAKMNEAKRKMVELRYEVFQDKYHEDAQVEYILSDMLLKFKARLNSCIRKIDNDIENYPDRDRIDILSEHILKALEELANYEPPSNKEELKKEIE
;
A
#
# COMPACT_ATOMS: atom_id res chain seq x y z
N MET A 1 3.73 13.31 -60.52
CA MET A 1 4.09 13.60 -59.10
C MET A 1 3.43 14.92 -58.75
N ILE A 2 2.57 14.98 -57.73
CA ILE A 2 1.90 16.24 -57.35
C ILE A 2 2.86 17.05 -56.48
N VAL A 3 3.27 18.21 -56.96
CA VAL A 3 4.17 19.14 -56.27
C VAL A 3 3.40 20.37 -55.81
N ILE A 4 3.87 20.99 -54.72
CA ILE A 4 3.29 22.21 -54.14
C ILE A 4 4.42 23.13 -53.69
N SER A 5 4.24 24.44 -53.81
CA SER A 5 5.23 25.40 -53.31
C SER A 5 5.26 25.45 -51.77
N GLU A 6 6.40 25.83 -51.20
CA GLU A 6 6.59 26.04 -49.76
C GLU A 6 5.48 26.89 -49.14
N GLU A 7 5.15 28.01 -49.79
CA GLU A 7 4.16 28.98 -49.30
C GLU A 7 2.74 28.41 -49.36
N GLN A 8 2.41 27.65 -50.41
CA GLN A 8 1.10 27.01 -50.54
C GLN A 8 0.95 25.84 -49.58
N LEU A 9 2.01 25.07 -49.34
CA LEU A 9 2.01 23.97 -48.37
C LEU A 9 1.87 24.50 -46.94
N ALA A 10 2.57 25.57 -46.60
CA ALA A 10 2.45 26.25 -45.31
C ALA A 10 1.01 26.73 -45.07
N ARG A 11 0.39 27.37 -46.08
CA ARG A 11 -1.02 27.80 -46.01
C ARG A 11 -1.98 26.62 -45.89
N LEU A 12 -1.77 25.55 -46.66
CA LEU A 12 -2.66 24.38 -46.70
C LEU A 12 -2.66 23.63 -45.36
N LEU A 13 -1.49 23.48 -44.73
CA LEU A 13 -1.34 22.80 -43.44
C LEU A 13 -1.51 23.74 -42.24
N GLN A 14 -1.74 25.03 -42.46
CA GLN A 14 -1.83 26.06 -41.41
C GLN A 14 -0.60 26.11 -40.49
N VAL A 15 0.60 26.00 -41.07
CA VAL A 15 1.89 26.04 -40.36
C VAL A 15 2.78 27.14 -40.94
N THR A 16 3.90 27.44 -40.27
CA THR A 16 4.87 28.41 -40.77
C THR A 16 5.74 27.82 -41.88
N THR A 17 6.24 28.66 -42.80
CA THR A 17 7.21 28.23 -43.83
C THR A 17 8.51 27.70 -43.23
N ARG A 18 8.88 28.16 -42.03
CA ARG A 18 9.98 27.59 -41.24
C ARG A 18 9.70 26.15 -40.85
N TYR A 19 8.52 25.87 -40.31
CA TYR A 19 8.10 24.51 -39.98
C TYR A 19 8.10 23.60 -41.21
N VAL A 20 7.64 24.11 -42.37
CA VAL A 20 7.69 23.35 -43.63
C VAL A 20 9.11 22.92 -43.98
N ARG A 21 10.07 23.86 -43.90
CA ARG A 21 11.49 23.57 -44.15
C ARG A 21 12.06 22.59 -43.14
N ASP A 22 11.82 22.81 -41.85
CA ASP A 22 12.41 21.99 -40.79
C ASP A 22 11.86 20.55 -40.79
N VAL A 23 10.57 20.37 -41.12
CA VAL A 23 9.88 19.08 -40.97
C VAL A 23 9.78 18.30 -42.28
N PHE A 24 9.69 18.95 -43.43
CA PHE A 24 9.46 18.30 -44.74
C PHE A 24 10.66 18.37 -45.69
N GLU A 25 11.85 18.76 -45.24
CA GLU A 25 13.06 18.86 -46.08
C GLU A 25 13.32 17.60 -46.91
N GLU A 26 13.13 16.41 -46.32
CA GLU A 26 13.30 15.11 -46.99
C GLU A 26 12.35 14.88 -48.19
N PHE A 27 11.31 15.71 -48.34
CA PHE A 27 10.35 15.62 -49.43
C PHE A 27 10.47 16.78 -50.42
N ARG A 28 11.53 17.58 -50.33
CA ARG A 28 11.82 18.66 -51.28
C ARG A 28 12.25 18.08 -52.63
N VAL A 29 11.65 18.58 -53.70
CA VAL A 29 11.82 18.08 -55.09
C VAL A 29 12.49 19.13 -55.97
N GLY A 30 12.33 20.41 -55.65
CA GLY A 30 12.93 21.55 -56.36
C GLY A 30 13.46 22.61 -55.40
N GLU A 31 13.67 23.83 -55.89
CA GLU A 31 14.23 24.92 -55.07
C GLU A 31 13.31 25.29 -53.89
N LYS A 32 11.99 25.30 -54.11
CA LYS A 32 10.96 25.58 -53.10
C LYS A 32 9.69 24.74 -53.29
N GLU A 33 9.84 23.56 -53.86
CA GLU A 33 8.72 22.66 -54.16
C GLU A 33 8.83 21.34 -53.41
N TYR A 34 7.70 20.87 -52.89
CA TYR A 34 7.60 19.69 -52.04
C TYR A 34 6.62 18.67 -52.63
N ASN A 35 6.87 17.39 -52.36
CA ASN A 35 5.91 16.33 -52.69
C ASN A 35 4.69 16.39 -51.76
N LEU A 36 3.56 16.86 -52.28
CA LEU A 36 2.34 17.09 -51.50
C LEU A 36 1.85 15.84 -50.79
N LEU A 37 1.81 14.70 -51.50
CA LEU A 37 1.27 13.45 -50.95
C LEU A 37 2.12 12.92 -49.79
N LYS A 38 3.45 13.00 -49.91
CA LYS A 38 4.37 12.60 -48.83
C LYS A 38 4.28 13.54 -47.63
N CYS A 39 4.19 14.85 -47.87
CA CYS A 39 4.04 15.84 -46.80
C CYS A 39 2.73 15.66 -46.03
N ILE A 40 1.60 15.51 -46.72
CA ILE A 40 0.29 15.25 -46.10
C ILE A 40 0.33 13.94 -45.30
N SER A 41 0.90 12.87 -45.86
CA SER A 41 0.97 11.58 -45.16
C SER A 41 1.78 11.66 -43.87
N LYS A 42 2.94 12.34 -43.89
CA LYS A 42 3.74 12.60 -42.69
C LYS A 42 3.01 13.50 -41.70
N TYR A 43 2.37 14.56 -42.15
CA TYR A 43 1.63 15.48 -41.31
C TYR A 43 0.43 14.81 -40.62
N ILE A 44 -0.32 13.97 -41.34
CA ILE A 44 -1.42 13.19 -40.76
C ILE A 44 -0.88 12.16 -39.76
N ALA A 45 0.23 11.49 -40.07
CA ALA A 45 0.85 10.55 -39.13
C ALA A 45 1.33 11.23 -37.84
N GLN A 46 1.96 12.40 -37.94
CA GLN A 46 2.36 13.22 -36.79
C GLN A 46 1.15 13.79 -36.04
N SER A 47 0.16 14.32 -36.76
CA SER A 47 -1.07 14.85 -36.16
C SER A 47 -1.86 13.76 -35.44
N ARG A 48 -1.87 12.52 -35.94
CA ARG A 48 -2.46 11.37 -35.24
C ARG A 48 -1.70 10.98 -33.97
N ALA A 49 -0.40 11.27 -33.89
CA ALA A 49 0.37 11.12 -32.65
C ALA A 49 0.08 12.28 -31.66
N ASP A 50 -0.16 13.49 -32.18
CA ASP A 50 -0.38 14.73 -31.42
C ASP A 50 -1.87 15.02 -31.11
N LEU A 51 -2.82 14.23 -31.62
CA LEU A 51 -4.25 14.33 -31.35
C LEU A 51 -4.57 13.84 -29.93
N GLY A 52 -4.45 14.73 -28.95
CA GLY A 52 -5.13 14.64 -27.65
C GLY A 52 -4.59 13.62 -26.64
N THR A 53 -3.50 12.94 -26.96
CA THR A 53 -2.90 11.91 -26.10
C THR A 53 -2.24 12.52 -24.86
N TYR A 54 -1.71 13.75 -24.94
CA TYR A 54 -0.97 14.38 -23.84
C TYR A 54 -1.57 15.72 -23.40
N VAL A 55 -1.85 15.85 -22.11
CA VAL A 55 -2.44 17.04 -21.48
C VAL A 55 -1.52 17.67 -20.44
N ASN A 56 -1.68 18.96 -20.16
CA ASN A 56 -0.96 19.62 -19.08
C ASN A 56 -1.62 19.32 -17.72
N LEU A 57 -0.93 19.68 -16.62
CA LEU A 57 -1.39 19.45 -15.25
C LEU A 57 -2.82 19.98 -14.99
N LYS A 58 -3.09 21.22 -15.42
CA LYS A 58 -4.37 21.90 -15.20
C LYS A 58 -5.50 21.18 -15.93
N THR A 59 -5.30 20.88 -17.21
CA THR A 59 -6.26 20.14 -18.03
C THR A 59 -6.51 18.74 -17.48
N LEU A 60 -5.47 18.04 -16.98
CA LEU A 60 -5.67 16.74 -16.35
C LEU A 60 -6.48 16.85 -15.04
N ALA A 61 -6.20 17.87 -14.23
CA ALA A 61 -6.93 18.14 -12.99
C ALA A 61 -8.42 18.39 -13.26
N ASP A 62 -8.72 19.24 -14.25
CA ASP A 62 -10.08 19.53 -14.69
C ASP A 62 -10.80 18.27 -15.21
N ILE A 63 -10.14 17.45 -16.03
CA ILE A 63 -10.71 16.20 -16.58
C ILE A 63 -10.99 15.17 -15.47
N LEU A 64 -10.07 15.03 -14.52
CA LEU A 64 -10.22 14.10 -13.41
C LEU A 64 -11.15 14.62 -12.31
N GLY A 65 -11.61 15.87 -12.38
CA GLY A 65 -12.45 16.50 -11.37
C GLY A 65 -11.75 16.68 -10.01
N VAL A 66 -10.43 16.91 -10.02
CA VAL A 66 -9.61 17.08 -8.81
C VAL A 66 -8.76 18.35 -8.89
N THR A 67 -8.14 18.74 -7.78
CA THR A 67 -7.23 19.90 -7.78
C THR A 67 -5.88 19.57 -8.42
N GLU A 68 -5.19 20.58 -8.96
CA GLU A 68 -3.81 20.44 -9.45
C GLU A 68 -2.85 19.88 -8.36
N ARG A 69 -3.07 20.26 -7.09
CA ARG A 69 -2.31 19.72 -5.94
C ARG A 69 -2.49 18.21 -5.83
N THR A 70 -3.72 17.72 -6.02
CA THR A 70 -4.01 16.28 -6.01
C THR A 70 -3.28 15.58 -7.14
N VAL A 71 -3.27 16.14 -8.35
CA VAL A 71 -2.54 15.57 -9.50
C VAL A 71 -1.04 15.49 -9.21
N ARG A 72 -0.44 16.53 -8.61
CA ARG A 72 0.97 16.52 -8.19
C ARG A 72 1.27 15.43 -7.16
N ASN A 73 0.46 15.33 -6.10
CA ASN A 73 0.60 14.28 -5.08
C ASN A 73 0.50 12.87 -5.69
N LEU A 74 -0.42 12.66 -6.64
CA LEU A 74 -0.57 11.38 -7.34
C LEU A 74 0.62 11.08 -8.26
N THR A 75 1.25 12.12 -8.82
CA THR A 75 2.49 12.00 -9.60
C THR A 75 3.67 11.60 -8.70
N GLU A 76 3.81 12.23 -7.53
CA GLU A 76 4.83 11.89 -6.53
C GLU A 76 4.69 10.45 -6.03
N LYS A 77 3.45 10.00 -5.81
CA LYS A 77 3.12 8.61 -5.45
C LYS A 77 3.29 7.62 -6.61
N LYS A 78 3.75 8.06 -7.79
CA LYS A 78 3.91 7.25 -9.01
C LYS A 78 2.63 6.54 -9.45
N ILE A 79 1.48 7.18 -9.20
CA ILE A 79 0.16 6.73 -9.68
C ILE A 79 -0.13 7.36 -11.05
N LEU A 80 0.31 8.61 -11.23
CA LEU A 80 0.26 9.34 -12.48
C LEU A 80 1.67 9.55 -13.02
N PHE A 81 1.82 9.55 -14.33
CA PHE A 81 3.09 9.65 -15.03
C PHE A 81 3.07 10.78 -16.05
N LYS A 82 4.11 11.59 -16.03
CA LYS A 82 4.37 12.65 -17.00
C LYS A 82 5.61 12.30 -17.83
N ASN A 83 5.63 12.77 -19.07
CA ASN A 83 6.79 12.63 -19.96
C ASN A 83 7.85 13.71 -19.68
N ASP A 84 8.95 13.67 -20.43
CA ASP A 84 10.08 14.61 -20.30
C ASP A 84 9.68 16.08 -20.54
N ASN A 85 8.55 16.32 -21.22
CA ASN A 85 8.00 17.65 -21.51
C ASN A 85 6.94 18.10 -20.49
N ASP A 86 6.88 17.48 -19.30
CA ASP A 86 5.93 17.79 -18.22
C ASP A 86 4.44 17.61 -18.62
N LYS A 87 4.16 16.76 -19.62
CA LYS A 87 2.81 16.44 -20.07
C LYS A 87 2.39 15.03 -19.66
N TYR A 88 1.11 14.85 -19.40
CA TYR A 88 0.50 13.61 -18.95
C TYR A 88 -0.19 12.89 -20.10
N GLU A 89 0.13 11.63 -20.32
CA GLU A 89 -0.60 10.78 -21.27
C GLU A 89 -2.01 10.52 -20.71
N LEU A 90 -3.05 10.99 -21.40
CA LEU A 90 -4.42 11.06 -20.88
C LEU A 90 -5.02 9.67 -20.60
N LYS A 91 -4.85 8.71 -21.52
CA LYS A 91 -5.51 7.40 -21.46
C LYS A 91 -4.98 6.54 -20.32
N GLU A 92 -3.66 6.42 -20.22
CA GLU A 92 -2.92 5.69 -19.20
C GLU A 92 -3.07 6.37 -17.84
N ASN A 93 -3.05 7.70 -17.75
CA ASN A 93 -3.28 8.40 -16.49
C ASN A 93 -4.72 8.27 -16.00
N ILE A 94 -5.73 8.38 -16.87
CA ILE A 94 -7.14 8.14 -16.49
C ILE A 94 -7.31 6.69 -16.01
N LYS A 95 -6.78 5.71 -16.77
CA LYS A 95 -6.87 4.30 -16.40
C LYS A 95 -6.19 4.02 -15.05
N SER A 96 -5.02 4.61 -14.81
CA SER A 96 -4.28 4.46 -13.56
C SER A 96 -4.98 5.14 -12.38
N TYR A 97 -5.57 6.32 -12.62
CA TYR A 97 -6.39 7.03 -11.65
C TYR A 97 -7.64 6.21 -11.26
N LEU A 98 -8.40 5.71 -12.24
CA LEU A 98 -9.61 4.92 -11.98
C LEU A 98 -9.28 3.62 -11.25
N LYS A 99 -8.17 2.95 -11.60
CA LYS A 99 -7.72 1.77 -10.86
C LYS A 99 -7.39 2.08 -9.40
N SER A 100 -6.61 3.13 -9.16
CA SER A 100 -6.21 3.50 -7.79
C SER A 100 -7.36 4.04 -6.95
N ASN A 101 -8.33 4.70 -7.57
CA ASN A 101 -9.47 5.30 -6.87
C ASN A 101 -10.72 4.40 -6.84
N SER A 102 -10.68 3.23 -7.49
CA SER A 102 -11.77 2.25 -7.42
C SER A 102 -11.99 1.77 -5.98
N ASP A 103 -13.25 1.60 -5.61
CA ASP A 103 -13.62 0.99 -4.31
C ASP A 103 -13.03 -0.41 -4.15
N VAL A 104 -12.75 -1.10 -5.27
CA VAL A 104 -12.05 -2.40 -5.29
C VAL A 104 -10.61 -2.28 -4.79
N ALA A 105 -9.87 -1.23 -5.15
CA ALA A 105 -8.50 -1.03 -4.67
C ALA A 105 -8.48 -0.68 -3.18
N LYS A 106 -9.38 0.20 -2.72
CA LYS A 106 -9.55 0.51 -1.29
C LYS A 106 -10.00 -0.72 -0.49
N MET A 107 -10.93 -1.50 -1.03
CA MET A 107 -11.38 -2.77 -0.44
C MET A 107 -10.25 -3.80 -0.37
N ASN A 108 -9.40 -3.89 -1.39
CA ASN A 108 -8.25 -4.80 -1.37
C ASN A 108 -7.19 -4.39 -0.34
N GLU A 109 -6.95 -3.09 -0.15
CA GLU A 109 -6.07 -2.60 0.91
C GLU A 109 -6.66 -2.89 2.30
N ALA A 110 -7.97 -2.62 2.48
CA ALA A 110 -8.66 -2.95 3.73
C ALA A 110 -8.64 -4.46 4.03
N LYS A 111 -8.86 -5.30 3.01
CA LYS A 111 -8.73 -6.77 3.14
C LYS A 111 -7.31 -7.19 3.52
N ARG A 112 -6.28 -6.58 2.94
CA ARG A 112 -4.88 -6.86 3.34
C ARG A 112 -4.60 -6.51 4.79
N LYS A 113 -5.01 -5.32 5.23
CA LYS A 113 -4.89 -4.90 6.64
C LYS A 113 -5.64 -5.84 7.58
N MET A 114 -6.83 -6.29 7.18
CA MET A 114 -7.61 -7.26 7.95
C MET A 114 -6.91 -8.62 8.04
N VAL A 115 -6.28 -9.08 6.96
CA VAL A 115 -5.48 -10.31 6.96
C VAL A 115 -4.23 -10.16 7.83
N GLU A 116 -3.55 -9.02 7.79
CA GLU A 116 -2.40 -8.73 8.66
C GLU A 116 -2.81 -8.72 10.14
N LEU A 117 -3.89 -8.01 10.50
CA LEU A 117 -4.38 -7.99 11.87
C LEU A 117 -4.77 -9.40 12.36
N ARG A 118 -5.46 -10.18 11.52
CA ARG A 118 -5.79 -11.58 11.81
C ARG A 118 -4.53 -12.43 11.96
N TYR A 119 -3.49 -12.16 11.18
CA TYR A 119 -2.21 -12.85 11.31
C TYR A 119 -1.52 -12.52 12.63
N GLU A 120 -1.59 -11.28 13.11
CA GLU A 120 -1.02 -10.92 14.42
C GLU A 120 -1.78 -11.55 15.60
N VAL A 121 -3.12 -11.57 15.53
CA VAL A 121 -3.96 -12.33 16.47
C VAL A 121 -3.59 -13.82 16.44
N PHE A 122 -3.41 -14.40 15.25
CA PHE A 122 -2.97 -15.78 15.08
C PHE A 122 -1.57 -16.06 15.66
N GLN A 123 -0.71 -15.06 15.79
CA GLN A 123 0.62 -15.17 16.39
C GLN A 123 0.63 -14.86 17.90
N ASP A 124 -0.53 -14.91 18.56
CA ASP A 124 -0.69 -14.69 20.01
C ASP A 124 -0.22 -13.30 20.48
N LYS A 125 -0.16 -12.31 19.58
CA LYS A 125 0.23 -10.92 19.93
C LYS A 125 -0.93 -10.10 20.52
N TYR A 126 -2.16 -10.50 20.22
CA TYR A 126 -3.37 -9.82 20.67
C TYR A 126 -4.40 -10.87 21.08
N HIS A 127 -5.09 -10.61 22.18
CA HIS A 127 -6.22 -11.39 22.65
C HIS A 127 -7.47 -10.50 22.64
N GLU A 128 -8.64 -11.10 22.43
CA GLU A 128 -9.90 -10.36 22.58
C GLU A 128 -10.19 -10.08 24.05
N ASP A 129 -10.98 -9.04 24.35
CA ASP A 129 -11.25 -8.59 25.73
C ASP A 129 -11.79 -9.72 26.62
N ALA A 130 -12.75 -10.51 26.10
CA ALA A 130 -13.31 -11.65 26.83
C ALA A 130 -12.28 -12.75 27.12
N GLN A 131 -11.33 -12.94 26.20
CA GLN A 131 -10.26 -13.90 26.34
C GLN A 131 -9.23 -13.42 27.36
N VAL A 132 -8.90 -12.13 27.36
CA VAL A 132 -8.04 -11.52 28.39
C VAL A 132 -8.63 -11.71 29.79
N GLU A 133 -9.93 -11.48 29.95
CA GLU A 133 -10.64 -11.70 31.22
C GLU A 133 -10.56 -13.17 31.69
N TYR A 134 -10.76 -14.11 30.76
CA TYR A 134 -10.62 -15.53 31.03
C TYR A 134 -9.18 -15.90 31.45
N ILE A 135 -8.18 -15.44 30.69
CA ILE A 135 -6.76 -15.70 30.95
C ILE A 135 -6.36 -15.20 32.33
N LEU A 136 -6.73 -13.96 32.68
CA LEU A 136 -6.45 -13.40 34.00
C LEU A 136 -7.16 -14.19 35.11
N SER A 137 -8.41 -14.59 34.88
CA SER A 137 -9.17 -15.40 35.84
C SER A 137 -8.52 -16.77 36.08
N ASP A 138 -8.11 -17.46 35.02
CA ASP A 138 -7.42 -18.75 35.10
C ASP A 138 -6.07 -18.62 35.82
N MET A 139 -5.27 -17.60 35.47
CA MET A 139 -4.00 -17.29 36.14
C MET A 139 -4.19 -17.09 37.64
N LEU A 140 -5.17 -16.27 38.05
CA LEU A 140 -5.45 -15.99 39.46
C LEU A 140 -5.99 -17.22 40.20
N LEU A 141 -6.82 -18.04 39.54
CA LEU A 141 -7.32 -19.29 40.13
C LEU A 141 -6.19 -20.29 40.38
N LYS A 142 -5.29 -20.47 39.42
CA LYS A 142 -4.10 -21.33 39.55
C LYS A 142 -3.17 -20.82 40.65
N PHE A 143 -2.93 -19.50 40.70
CA PHE A 143 -2.12 -18.90 41.75
C PHE A 143 -2.72 -19.09 43.14
N LYS A 144 -4.04 -18.91 43.29
CA LYS A 144 -4.76 -19.20 44.54
C LYS A 144 -4.63 -20.67 44.95
N ALA A 145 -4.78 -21.60 44.01
CA ALA A 145 -4.59 -23.02 44.28
C ALA A 145 -3.15 -23.31 44.74
N ARG A 146 -2.16 -22.67 44.09
CA ARG A 146 -0.75 -22.78 44.46
C ARG A 146 -0.49 -22.30 45.88
N LEU A 147 -0.96 -21.11 46.25
CA LEU A 147 -0.81 -20.57 47.62
C LEU A 147 -1.40 -21.51 48.68
N ASN A 148 -2.59 -22.07 48.44
CA ASN A 148 -3.19 -23.04 49.36
C ASN A 148 -2.33 -24.31 49.52
N SER A 149 -1.68 -24.77 48.45
CA SER A 149 -0.77 -25.91 48.51
C SER A 149 0.50 -25.59 49.31
N CYS A 150 1.00 -24.36 49.24
CA CYS A 150 2.16 -23.91 49.99
C CYS A 150 1.93 -24.00 51.50
N ILE A 151 0.71 -23.75 52.00
CA ILE A 151 0.39 -23.83 53.44
C ILE A 151 0.80 -25.19 54.01
N ARG A 152 0.37 -26.30 53.39
CA ARG A 152 0.71 -27.66 53.85
C ARG A 152 2.19 -27.97 53.69
N LYS A 153 2.83 -27.47 52.63
CA LYS A 153 4.27 -27.70 52.39
C LYS A 153 5.12 -26.97 53.42
N ILE A 154 4.78 -25.72 53.72
CA ILE A 154 5.44 -24.90 54.75
C ILE A 154 5.29 -25.57 56.11
N ASP A 155 4.08 -26.01 56.47
CA ASP A 155 3.82 -26.71 57.74
C ASP A 155 4.71 -27.96 57.89
N ASN A 156 4.73 -28.80 56.86
CA ASN A 156 5.60 -29.98 56.81
C ASN A 156 7.10 -29.63 56.90
N ASP A 157 7.56 -28.58 56.22
CA ASP A 157 8.97 -28.21 56.23
C ASP A 157 9.39 -27.65 57.60
N ILE A 158 8.51 -26.91 58.27
CA ILE A 158 8.75 -26.43 59.64
C ILE A 158 8.86 -27.62 60.61
N GLU A 159 8.02 -28.66 60.45
CA GLU A 159 8.05 -29.85 61.30
C GLU A 159 9.29 -30.72 61.05
N ASN A 160 9.65 -30.93 59.78
CA ASN A 160 10.76 -31.81 59.40
C ASN A 160 12.14 -31.15 59.54
N TYR A 161 12.22 -29.81 59.52
CA TYR A 161 13.48 -29.05 59.58
C TYR A 161 13.44 -27.98 60.69
N PRO A 162 13.40 -28.38 61.98
CA PRO A 162 13.21 -27.46 63.10
C PRO A 162 14.36 -26.46 63.31
N ASP A 163 15.57 -26.78 62.83
CA ASP A 163 16.76 -25.93 62.95
C ASP A 163 16.90 -24.91 61.81
N ARG A 164 16.07 -25.02 60.75
CA ARG A 164 16.08 -24.04 59.65
C ARG A 164 15.39 -22.76 60.08
N ASP A 165 15.87 -21.62 59.58
CA ASP A 165 15.17 -20.36 59.80
C ASP A 165 13.77 -20.38 59.15
N ARG A 166 12.76 -19.96 59.90
CA ARG A 166 11.36 -20.02 59.45
C ARG A 166 11.07 -19.01 58.35
N ILE A 167 11.70 -17.84 58.38
CA ILE A 167 11.54 -16.82 57.35
C ILE A 167 12.13 -17.34 56.03
N ASP A 168 13.24 -18.07 56.09
CA ASP A 168 13.83 -18.71 54.90
C ASP A 168 12.88 -19.73 54.28
N ILE A 169 12.29 -20.63 55.08
CA ILE A 169 11.30 -21.61 54.60
C ILE A 169 10.10 -20.90 53.94
N LEU A 170 9.54 -19.89 54.59
CA LEU A 170 8.41 -19.12 54.07
C LEU A 170 8.75 -18.41 52.76
N SER A 171 9.90 -17.75 52.72
CA SER A 171 10.36 -16.99 51.56
C SER A 171 10.60 -17.91 50.37
N GLU A 172 11.18 -19.09 50.59
CA GLU A 172 11.41 -20.09 49.53
C GLU A 172 10.09 -20.50 48.84
N HIS A 173 9.04 -20.78 49.61
CA HIS A 173 7.73 -21.17 49.05
C HIS A 173 6.99 -20.01 48.37
N ILE A 174 7.05 -18.81 48.95
CA ILE A 174 6.43 -17.61 48.37
C ILE A 174 7.09 -17.24 47.04
N LEU A 175 8.43 -17.20 47.01
CA LEU A 175 9.17 -16.84 45.80
C LEU A 175 8.92 -17.86 44.68
N LYS A 176 8.88 -19.17 44.99
CA LYS A 176 8.51 -20.19 44.01
C LYS A 176 7.09 -19.99 43.46
N ALA A 177 6.13 -19.64 44.31
CA ALA A 177 4.75 -19.38 43.87
C ALA A 177 4.66 -18.13 42.97
N LEU A 178 5.44 -17.08 43.27
CA LEU A 178 5.52 -15.88 42.44
C LEU A 178 6.25 -16.13 41.12
N GLU A 179 7.26 -16.99 41.12
CA GLU A 179 7.97 -17.41 39.91
C GLU A 179 7.05 -18.24 38.98
N GLU A 180 6.23 -19.14 39.54
CA GLU A 180 5.20 -19.87 38.78
C GLU A 180 4.14 -18.92 38.19
N LEU A 181 3.78 -17.84 38.91
CA LEU A 181 2.87 -16.82 38.38
C LEU A 181 3.51 -15.99 37.26
N ALA A 182 4.76 -15.58 37.43
CA ALA A 182 5.49 -14.77 36.46
C ALA A 182 5.73 -15.52 35.13
N ASN A 183 5.90 -16.83 35.20
CA ASN A 183 6.09 -17.71 34.05
C ASN A 183 4.79 -18.37 33.57
N TYR A 184 3.63 -17.78 33.87
CA TYR A 184 2.35 -18.28 33.35
C TYR A 184 2.29 -18.16 31.83
N GLU A 185 2.00 -19.27 31.16
CA GLU A 185 1.78 -19.32 29.71
C GLU A 185 0.27 -19.34 29.41
N PRO A 186 -0.27 -18.29 28.76
CA PRO A 186 -1.67 -18.26 28.34
C PRO A 186 -1.94 -19.27 27.21
N PRO A 187 -3.18 -19.75 27.06
CA PRO A 187 -3.59 -20.57 25.92
C PRO A 187 -3.37 -19.82 24.59
N SER A 188 -2.99 -20.57 23.55
CA SER A 188 -2.78 -20.01 22.21
C SER A 188 -4.10 -19.79 21.48
N ASN A 189 -4.22 -18.66 20.77
CA ASN A 189 -5.33 -18.32 19.90
C ASN A 189 -5.52 -19.36 18.78
N LYS A 190 -4.45 -20.09 18.41
CA LYS A 190 -4.50 -21.15 17.39
C LYS A 190 -5.39 -22.33 17.80
N GLU A 191 -5.51 -22.59 19.10
CA GLU A 191 -6.33 -23.69 19.61
C GLU A 191 -7.82 -23.34 19.64
N GLU A 192 -8.15 -22.07 19.84
CA GLU A 192 -9.53 -21.56 19.78
C GLU A 192 -10.04 -21.50 18.33
N LEU A 193 -9.24 -20.97 17.40
CA LEU A 193 -9.59 -20.91 15.97
C LEU A 193 -9.83 -22.29 15.33
N LYS A 194 -9.12 -23.34 15.80
CA LYS A 194 -9.38 -24.71 15.34
C LYS A 194 -10.77 -25.21 15.74
N LYS A 195 -11.26 -24.82 16.92
CA LYS A 195 -12.60 -25.19 17.40
C LYS A 195 -13.72 -24.44 16.69
N GLU A 196 -13.45 -23.29 16.08
CA GLU A 196 -14.43 -22.54 15.27
C GLU A 196 -14.56 -23.04 13.83
N ILE A 197 -13.54 -23.75 13.32
CA ILE A 197 -13.47 -24.24 11.94
C ILE A 197 -13.99 -25.69 11.83
N GLU A 198 -14.00 -26.44 12.94
CA GLU A 198 -14.63 -27.77 13.06
C GLU A 198 -16.15 -27.68 13.34
#